data_AF-A0A520HPI7-F1
#
_entry.id   AF-A0A520HPI7-F1
#
_cell.length_a   1.000
_cell.length_b   1.000
_cell.length_c   1.000
_cell.angle_alpha   90.00
_cell.angle_beta   90.00
_cell.angle_gamma   90.00
#
_symmetry.space_group_name_H-M   'P 1'
#
loop_
_entity.id
_entity.type
_entity.pdbx_description
1 polymer ?
#
loop_
_entity_poly.entity_id
_entity_poly.type
_entity_poly.pdbx_seq_one_letter_code
_entity_poly.pdbx_strand_id
1 'polypeptide(L)'
;MTSLKQAIDALEPIEGGWRGMVPENWLQGRTAYGGFSAALALHAAQKSDVDLPPLRSAQVSFIGPLSGDIVIRASRLRRGRNAAFVQADVESEAGLGLRATFVFMGAVASRVDHQSGSAPDFPMPGPETQTFRGHSAVAFSRNFDLLDR
;
A
#
# COMPACT_ATOMS: atom_id res chain seq x y z
N MET A 1 -18.06 -6.41 -3.82
CA MET A 1 -16.68 -5.99 -4.11
C MET A 1 -15.85 -6.16 -2.86
N THR A 2 -14.65 -6.73 -2.96
CA THR A 2 -13.77 -6.92 -1.80
C THR A 2 -13.06 -5.62 -1.47
N SER A 3 -13.28 -5.06 -0.29
CA SER A 3 -12.55 -3.87 0.19
C SER A 3 -11.09 -4.18 0.51
N LEU A 4 -10.25 -3.15 0.62
CA LEU A 4 -8.85 -3.32 1.04
C LEU A 4 -8.76 -3.95 2.43
N LYS A 5 -9.62 -3.54 3.36
CA LYS A 5 -9.68 -4.11 4.71
C LYS A 5 -9.99 -5.61 4.65
N GLN A 6 -11.01 -6.01 3.90
CA GLN A 6 -11.36 -7.42 3.74
C GLN A 6 -10.23 -8.24 3.11
N ALA A 7 -9.51 -7.68 2.13
CA ALA A 7 -8.35 -8.36 1.54
C ALA A 7 -7.21 -8.54 2.54
N ILE A 8 -6.96 -7.54 3.39
CA ILE A 8 -5.96 -7.63 4.47
C ILE A 8 -6.39 -8.64 5.55
N ASP A 9 -7.66 -8.60 5.99
CA ASP A 9 -8.18 -9.51 7.00
C ASP A 9 -8.17 -10.97 6.53
N ALA A 10 -8.26 -11.20 5.22
CA ALA A 10 -8.22 -12.53 4.60
C ALA A 10 -6.78 -13.05 4.35
N LEU A 11 -5.74 -12.29 4.70
CA LEU A 11 -4.37 -12.79 4.59
C LEU A 11 -4.13 -13.92 5.60
N GLU A 12 -3.60 -15.03 5.11
CA GLU A 12 -3.24 -16.18 5.92
C GLU A 12 -1.75 -16.11 6.29
N PRO A 13 -1.38 -16.21 7.58
CA PRO A 13 0.02 -16.21 7.96
C PRO A 13 0.72 -17.47 7.45
N ILE A 14 1.93 -17.31 6.94
CA ILE A 14 2.84 -18.39 6.55
C ILE A 14 4.21 -18.15 7.17
N GLU A 15 5.13 -19.11 7.03
CA GLU A 15 6.52 -18.90 7.43
C GLU A 15 7.13 -17.72 6.66
N GLY A 16 7.60 -16.70 7.39
CA GLY A 16 8.26 -15.52 6.84
C GLY A 16 7.34 -14.54 6.10
N GLY A 17 6.01 -14.65 6.23
CA GLY A 17 5.11 -13.74 5.53
C GLY A 17 3.63 -14.10 5.57
N TRP A 18 2.95 -13.80 4.48
CA TRP A 18 1.50 -13.97 4.31
C TRP A 18 1.19 -14.57 2.93
N ARG A 19 0.12 -15.34 2.87
CA ARG A 19 -0.53 -15.75 1.62
C ARG A 19 -1.85 -15.00 1.47
N GLY A 20 -2.20 -14.65 0.24
CA GLY A 20 -3.48 -14.04 -0.06
C GLY A 20 -3.81 -14.14 -1.55
N MET A 21 -4.79 -13.37 -1.97
CA MET A 21 -5.24 -13.30 -3.37
C MET A 21 -5.46 -11.84 -3.76
N VAL A 22 -5.23 -11.51 -5.03
CA VAL A 22 -5.64 -10.24 -5.66
C VAL A 22 -7.09 -10.39 -6.15
N PRO A 23 -8.08 -9.73 -5.53
CA PRO A 23 -9.46 -9.80 -5.99
C PRO A 23 -9.60 -9.10 -7.36
N GLU A 24 -10.48 -9.60 -8.22
CA GLU A 24 -10.69 -9.05 -9.56
C GLU A 24 -11.04 -7.54 -9.56
N ASN A 25 -11.79 -7.10 -8.54
CA ASN A 25 -12.14 -5.69 -8.40
C ASN A 25 -10.96 -4.79 -8.03
N TRP A 26 -9.76 -5.32 -7.79
CA TRP A 26 -8.52 -4.57 -7.58
C TRP A 26 -7.57 -4.62 -8.77
N LEU A 27 -7.97 -5.23 -9.88
CA LEU A 27 -7.16 -5.26 -11.11
C LEU A 27 -7.20 -3.91 -11.85
N GLN A 28 -6.06 -3.58 -12.45
CA GLN A 28 -5.87 -2.57 -13.49
C GLN A 28 -5.40 -3.30 -14.75
N GLY A 29 -6.34 -3.68 -15.61
CA GLY A 29 -6.06 -4.57 -16.73
C GLY A 29 -5.76 -5.99 -16.24
N ARG A 30 -4.53 -6.48 -16.50
CA ARG A 30 -4.11 -7.86 -16.18
C ARG A 30 -3.32 -7.99 -14.88
N THR A 31 -3.14 -6.90 -14.12
CA THR A 31 -2.34 -6.87 -12.89
C THR A 31 -3.04 -6.07 -11.81
N ALA A 32 -2.70 -6.31 -10.55
CA ALA A 32 -3.17 -5.54 -9.40
C ALA A 32 -2.88 -4.05 -9.60
N TYR A 33 -3.82 -3.20 -9.21
CA TYR A 33 -3.58 -1.79 -9.00
C TYR A 33 -2.42 -1.60 -8.01
N GLY A 34 -1.44 -0.77 -8.38
CA GLY A 34 -0.18 -0.66 -7.63
C GLY A 34 -0.37 -0.23 -6.17
N GLY A 35 -1.37 0.61 -5.88
CA GLY A 35 -1.70 1.01 -4.51
C GLY A 35 -2.22 -0.15 -3.66
N PHE A 36 -2.92 -1.11 -4.26
CA PHE A 36 -3.40 -2.30 -3.56
C PHE A 36 -2.24 -3.22 -3.16
N SER A 37 -1.37 -3.59 -4.10
CA SER A 37 -0.22 -4.45 -3.81
C SER A 37 0.79 -3.78 -2.87
N ALA A 38 0.99 -2.46 -2.98
CA ALA A 38 1.80 -1.70 -2.03
C ALA A 38 1.21 -1.69 -0.62
N ALA A 39 -0.12 -1.58 -0.47
CA ALA A 39 -0.78 -1.63 0.83
C ALA A 39 -0.63 -3.01 1.51
N LEU A 40 -0.74 -4.10 0.74
CA LEU A 40 -0.50 -5.46 1.26
C LEU A 40 0.96 -5.66 1.68
N ALA A 41 1.91 -5.16 0.88
CA ALA A 41 3.34 -5.19 1.21
C ALA A 41 3.65 -4.39 2.49
N LEU A 42 3.03 -3.21 2.65
CA LEU A 42 3.17 -2.40 3.85
C LEU A 42 2.58 -3.10 5.08
N HIS A 43 1.42 -3.75 4.94
CA HIS A 43 0.83 -4.54 6.02
C HIS A 43 1.79 -5.64 6.49
N ALA A 44 2.34 -6.43 5.57
CA ALA A 44 3.32 -7.46 5.89
C ALA A 44 4.59 -6.87 6.55
N ALA A 45 5.09 -5.73 6.06
CA ALA A 45 6.23 -5.05 6.64
C ALA A 45 5.95 -4.58 8.09
N GLN A 46 4.77 -4.01 8.35
CA GLN A 46 4.35 -3.59 9.69
C GLN A 46 4.22 -4.76 10.67
N LYS A 47 3.93 -5.97 10.17
CA LYS A 47 3.82 -7.21 10.97
C LYS A 47 5.14 -7.96 11.11
N SER A 48 6.20 -7.55 10.40
CA SER A 48 7.49 -8.26 10.39
C SER A 48 8.44 -7.91 11.54
N ASP A 49 8.14 -6.85 12.30
CA ASP A 49 8.92 -6.41 13.45
C ASP A 49 8.00 -5.82 14.52
N VAL A 50 8.48 -5.70 15.75
CA VAL A 50 7.75 -5.14 16.88
C VAL A 50 8.04 -3.65 17.04
N ASP A 51 7.06 -2.89 17.54
CA ASP A 51 7.20 -1.47 17.87
C ASP A 51 7.88 -0.64 16.77
N LEU A 52 7.46 -0.85 15.52
CA LEU A 52 7.91 -0.04 14.41
C LEU A 52 7.38 1.40 14.59
N PRO A 53 8.23 2.43 14.44
CA PRO A 53 7.75 3.81 14.38
C PRO A 53 6.81 4.03 13.18
N PRO A 54 6.17 5.21 13.05
CA PRO A 54 5.39 5.53 11.86
C PRO A 54 6.19 5.40 10.56
N LEU A 55 5.50 5.04 9.47
CA LEU A 55 6.09 5.02 8.14
C LEU A 55 6.52 6.43 7.75
N ARG A 56 7.79 6.59 7.34
CA ARG A 56 8.37 7.86 6.89
C ARG A 56 8.54 7.93 5.39
N SER A 57 8.96 6.83 4.77
CA SER A 57 9.14 6.76 3.33
C SER A 57 8.99 5.33 2.83
N ALA A 58 8.63 5.21 1.55
CA ALA A 58 8.55 3.95 0.83
C ALA A 58 9.15 4.14 -0.56
N GLN A 59 9.97 3.20 -1.00
CA GLN A 59 10.31 3.02 -2.41
C GLN A 59 9.66 1.72 -2.87
N VAL A 60 8.82 1.81 -3.90
CA VAL A 60 8.07 0.67 -4.45
C VAL A 60 8.44 0.47 -5.90
N SER A 61 8.90 -0.73 -6.24
CA SER A 61 9.23 -1.16 -7.59
C SER A 61 8.20 -2.18 -8.07
N PHE A 62 7.46 -1.84 -9.13
CA PHE A 62 6.57 -2.76 -9.84
C PHE A 62 7.38 -3.49 -10.90
N ILE A 63 7.72 -4.75 -10.64
CA ILE A 63 8.69 -5.55 -11.40
C ILE A 63 7.98 -6.45 -12.42
N GLY A 64 6.83 -7.00 -12.05
CA GLY A 64 6.07 -7.94 -12.85
C GLY A 64 4.57 -7.89 -12.53
N PRO A 65 3.74 -8.61 -13.28
CA PRO A 65 2.31 -8.66 -13.03
C PRO A 65 2.00 -9.37 -11.70
N LEU A 66 0.95 -8.91 -11.01
CA LEU A 66 0.38 -9.56 -9.83
C LEU A 66 -1.11 -9.82 -10.04
N SER A 67 -1.52 -11.08 -10.03
CA SER A 67 -2.92 -11.48 -10.17
C SER A 67 -3.14 -12.85 -9.54
N GLY A 68 -4.37 -13.16 -9.13
CA GLY A 68 -4.68 -14.44 -8.50
C GLY A 68 -3.98 -14.56 -7.14
N ASP A 69 -3.49 -15.77 -6.83
CA ASP A 69 -2.80 -16.05 -5.57
C ASP A 69 -1.45 -15.34 -5.50
N ILE A 70 -1.17 -14.79 -4.32
CA ILE A 70 0.06 -14.08 -4.03
C ILE A 70 0.67 -14.53 -2.71
N VAL A 71 2.00 -14.41 -2.63
CA VAL A 71 2.77 -14.57 -1.41
C VAL A 71 3.50 -13.26 -1.12
N ILE A 72 3.42 -12.79 0.11
CA ILE A 72 4.04 -11.56 0.56
C ILE A 72 5.05 -11.91 1.64
N ARG A 73 6.33 -11.62 1.41
CA ARG A 73 7.40 -11.82 2.40
C ARG A 73 7.99 -10.50 2.80
N ALA A 74 8.17 -10.27 4.09
CA ALA A 74 8.79 -9.07 4.61
C ALA A 74 9.96 -9.42 5.51
N SER A 75 11.05 -8.68 5.37
CA SER A 75 12.27 -8.89 6.14
C SER A 75 12.86 -7.57 6.61
N ARG A 76 13.24 -7.53 7.88
CA ARG A 76 13.98 -6.40 8.46
C ARG A 76 15.39 -6.38 7.90
N LEU A 77 15.72 -5.33 7.15
CA LEU A 77 17.07 -5.10 6.63
C LEU A 77 18.00 -4.53 7.70
N ARG A 78 17.51 -3.55 8.48
CA ARG A 78 18.30 -2.87 9.52
C ARG A 78 17.38 -2.23 10.56
N ARG A 79 17.71 -2.34 11.84
CA ARG A 79 17.08 -1.55 12.92
C ARG A 79 18.15 -0.80 13.70
N GLY A 80 18.07 0.51 13.65
CA GLY A 80 18.88 1.41 14.47
C GLY A 80 18.08 1.94 15.66
N ARG A 81 18.64 2.95 16.34
CA ARG A 81 17.99 3.64 17.45
C ARG A 81 16.70 4.36 17.04
N ASN A 82 16.71 5.00 15.87
CA ASN A 82 15.64 5.92 15.44
C ASN A 82 14.86 5.45 14.22
N ALA A 83 15.42 4.52 13.43
CA ALA A 83 14.85 4.09 12.16
C ALA A 83 14.99 2.57 11.97
N ALA A 84 14.00 1.99 11.31
CA ALA A 84 14.00 0.61 10.85
C ALA A 84 13.72 0.57 9.33
N PHE A 85 14.53 -0.21 8.63
CA PHE A 85 14.42 -0.49 7.20
C PHE A 85 13.86 -1.90 7.04
N VAL A 86 12.78 -2.03 6.27
CA VAL A 86 12.10 -3.30 6.01
C VAL A 86 11.89 -3.44 4.51
N GLN A 87 12.30 -4.58 3.94
CA GLN A 87 11.94 -4.96 2.58
C GLN A 87 10.66 -5.78 2.61
N ALA A 88 9.81 -5.63 1.60
CA ALA A 88 8.72 -6.56 1.33
C ALA A 88 8.65 -6.91 -0.15
N ASP A 89 8.52 -8.20 -0.45
CA ASP A 89 8.34 -8.74 -1.79
C ASP A 89 6.94 -9.34 -1.91
N VAL A 90 6.28 -9.08 -3.04
CA VAL A 90 5.02 -9.72 -3.41
C VAL A 90 5.25 -10.51 -4.69
N GLU A 91 4.97 -11.80 -4.61
CA GLU A 91 5.14 -12.77 -5.69
C GLU A 91 3.78 -13.34 -6.08
N SER A 92 3.61 -13.65 -7.36
CA SER A 92 2.51 -14.48 -7.88
C SER A 92 3.08 -15.71 -8.59
N GLU A 93 2.24 -16.52 -9.24
CA GLU A 93 2.70 -17.60 -10.12
C GLU A 93 3.67 -17.10 -11.21
N ALA A 94 3.51 -15.86 -11.68
CA ALA A 94 4.39 -15.23 -12.67
C ALA A 94 5.75 -14.78 -12.10
N GLY A 95 6.00 -14.97 -10.80
CA GLY A 95 7.22 -14.56 -10.10
C GLY A 95 7.09 -13.23 -9.35
N LEU A 96 8.23 -12.57 -9.14
CA LEU A 96 8.33 -11.32 -8.37
C LEU A 96 7.59 -10.18 -9.10
N GLY A 97 6.48 -9.73 -8.51
CA GLY A 97 5.67 -8.66 -9.08
C GLY A 97 5.92 -7.30 -8.44
N LEU A 98 6.21 -7.26 -7.14
CA LEU A 98 6.51 -6.02 -6.41
C LEU A 98 7.65 -6.24 -5.42
N ARG A 99 8.55 -5.27 -5.33
CA ARG A 99 9.49 -5.11 -4.22
C ARG A 99 9.36 -3.72 -3.63
N ALA A 100 9.20 -3.63 -2.31
CA ALA A 100 9.18 -2.38 -1.58
C ALA A 100 10.29 -2.33 -0.53
N THR A 101 10.85 -1.15 -0.31
CA THR A 101 11.65 -0.83 0.88
C THR A 101 10.94 0.27 1.67
N PHE A 102 10.62 -0.01 2.91
CA PHE A 102 9.96 0.89 3.84
C PHE A 102 10.96 1.38 4.89
N VAL A 103 10.88 2.68 5.20
CA VAL A 103 11.60 3.28 6.33
C VAL A 103 10.58 3.71 7.38
N PHE A 104 10.64 3.05 8.54
CA PHE A 104 9.87 3.40 9.72
C PHE A 104 10.73 4.25 10.64
N MET A 105 10.33 5.49 10.90
CA MET A 105 11.14 6.45 11.65
C MET A 105 10.26 7.44 12.40
N GLY A 106 10.57 7.67 13.68
CA GLY A 106 9.91 8.68 14.49
C GLY A 106 10.13 10.11 13.96
N ALA A 107 9.38 11.07 14.49
CA ALA A 107 9.69 12.48 14.27
C ALA A 107 11.03 12.85 14.90
N VAL A 108 11.86 13.57 14.16
CA VAL A 108 13.07 14.21 14.69
C VAL A 108 12.74 15.68 14.90
N ALA A 109 12.89 16.17 16.13
CA ALA A 109 12.64 17.57 16.44
C ALA A 109 13.57 18.46 15.59
N SER A 110 12.98 19.30 14.76
CA SER A 110 13.67 20.29 13.95
C SER A 110 13.40 21.68 14.48
N ARG A 111 14.40 22.57 14.45
CA ARG A 111 14.22 24.00 14.71
C ARG A 111 13.56 24.73 13.54
N VAL A 112 13.48 24.07 12.38
CA VAL A 112 12.94 24.60 11.15
C VAL A 112 11.87 23.64 10.63
N ASP A 113 10.66 24.16 10.43
CA ASP A 113 9.63 23.51 9.63
C ASP A 113 9.44 24.34 8.38
N HIS A 114 9.93 23.82 7.25
CA HIS A 114 9.83 24.48 5.96
C HIS A 114 8.89 23.69 5.07
N GLN A 115 7.68 24.21 4.91
CA GLN A 115 6.69 23.72 3.97
C GLN A 115 6.69 24.67 2.76
N SER A 116 6.96 24.14 1.57
CA SER A 116 6.90 24.90 0.32
C SER A 116 5.63 24.54 -0.46
N GLY A 117 4.94 25.54 -0.97
CA GLY A 117 3.68 25.39 -1.68
C GLY A 117 2.47 25.55 -0.76
N SER A 118 1.34 25.93 -1.36
CA SER A 118 0.03 25.92 -0.71
C SER A 118 -0.84 24.89 -1.40
N ALA A 119 -1.76 24.28 -0.65
CA ALA A 119 -2.85 23.56 -1.28
C ALA A 119 -3.59 24.50 -2.25
N PRO A 120 -4.03 24.01 -3.42
CA PRO A 120 -4.92 24.80 -4.26
C PRO A 120 -6.17 25.17 -3.46
N ASP A 121 -6.77 26.33 -3.77
CA ASP A 121 -8.06 26.72 -3.21
C ASP A 121 -9.16 25.79 -3.74
N PHE A 122 -9.35 24.67 -3.04
CA PHE A 122 -10.28 23.62 -3.40
C PHE A 122 -11.11 23.26 -2.16
N PRO A 123 -12.43 23.53 -2.17
CA PRO A 123 -13.27 23.35 -1.00
C PRO A 123 -13.40 21.88 -0.63
N MET A 124 -13.30 21.58 0.67
CA MET A 124 -13.53 20.22 1.17
C MET A 124 -14.95 19.73 0.83
N PRO A 125 -15.11 18.46 0.40
CA PRO A 125 -16.43 17.88 0.20
C PRO A 125 -17.21 17.85 1.52
N GLY A 126 -18.40 18.44 1.52
CA GLY A 126 -19.40 18.26 2.59
C GLY A 126 -20.26 17.00 2.39
N PRO A 127 -21.13 16.66 3.36
CA PRO A 127 -21.97 15.44 3.31
C PRO A 127 -22.83 15.30 2.05
N GLU A 128 -23.34 16.42 1.52
CA GLU A 128 -24.18 16.46 0.32
C GLU A 128 -23.38 16.55 -0.99
N THR A 129 -22.04 16.45 -0.92
CA THR A 129 -21.21 16.52 -2.12
C THR A 129 -21.43 15.27 -2.96
N GLN A 130 -21.90 15.46 -4.19
CA GLN A 130 -21.95 14.37 -5.16
C GLN A 130 -20.54 13.84 -5.41
N THR A 131 -20.35 12.55 -5.16
CA THR A 131 -19.13 11.82 -5.49
C THR A 131 -19.38 10.88 -6.66
N PHE A 132 -18.35 10.67 -7.46
CA PHE A 132 -18.34 9.70 -8.54
C PHE A 132 -17.56 8.48 -8.10
N ARG A 133 -18.23 7.32 -8.11
CA ARG A 133 -17.52 6.06 -7.99
C ARG A 133 -16.83 5.78 -9.32
N GLY A 134 -15.58 5.32 -9.28
CA GLY A 134 -14.73 5.21 -10.46
C GLY A 134 -15.33 4.43 -11.66
N HIS A 135 -14.67 4.56 -12.80
CA HIS A 135 -15.19 4.09 -14.09
C HIS A 135 -15.33 2.56 -14.18
N SER A 136 -16.42 2.06 -14.77
CA SER A 136 -16.71 0.63 -14.88
C SER A 136 -15.64 -0.17 -15.66
N ALA A 137 -15.05 0.44 -16.68
CA ALA A 137 -13.94 -0.13 -17.47
C ALA A 137 -12.60 -0.22 -16.71
N VAL A 138 -12.46 0.44 -15.56
CA VAL A 138 -11.25 0.44 -14.73
C VAL A 138 -11.59 -0.12 -13.36
N ALA A 139 -11.52 -1.45 -13.21
CA ALA A 139 -12.12 -2.18 -12.09
C ALA A 139 -11.72 -1.63 -10.70
N PHE A 140 -10.42 -1.39 -10.46
CA PHE A 140 -9.93 -0.88 -9.17
C PHE A 140 -10.52 0.47 -8.78
N SER A 141 -10.82 1.34 -9.75
CA SER A 141 -11.29 2.71 -9.49
C SER A 141 -12.65 2.73 -8.79
N ARG A 142 -13.44 1.65 -8.91
CA ARG A 142 -14.73 1.50 -8.22
C ARG A 142 -14.60 1.33 -6.70
N ASN A 143 -13.39 1.12 -6.19
CA ASN A 143 -13.12 1.09 -4.73
C ASN A 143 -12.87 2.48 -4.15
N PHE A 144 -12.93 3.53 -4.98
CA PHE A 144 -12.72 4.91 -4.59
C PHE A 144 -13.97 5.74 -4.93
N ASP A 145 -14.33 6.61 -4.00
CA ASP A 145 -15.24 7.71 -4.26
C ASP A 145 -14.39 8.95 -4.60
N LEU A 146 -14.60 9.48 -5.80
CA LEU A 146 -13.82 10.57 -6.36
C LEU A 146 -14.70 11.82 -6.44
N LEU A 147 -14.08 12.97 -6.27
CA LEU A 147 -14.71 14.25 -6.53
C LEU A 147 -14.11 14.83 -7.81
N ASP A 148 -14.99 15.20 -8.74
CA ASP A 148 -14.64 15.95 -9.95
C ASP A 148 -15.54 17.21 -9.96
N ARG A 149 -14.92 18.38 -10.08
CA ARG A 149 -15.58 19.70 -10.03
C ARG A 149 -14.87 20.68 -10.95
#